data_AF-A0A0B8QFK2-F1
#
_entry.id   AF-A0A0B8QFK2-F1
#
_cell.length_a   1.000
_cell.length_b   1.000
_cell.length_c   1.000
_cell.angle_alpha   90.00
_cell.angle_beta   90.00
_cell.angle_gamma   90.00
#
_symmetry.space_group_name_H-M   'P 1'
#
loop_
_entity.id
_entity.type
_entity.pdbx_description
1 polymer ?
#
loop_
_entity_poly.entity_id
_entity_poly.type
_entity_poly.pdbx_seq_one_letter_code
_entity_poly.pdbx_strand_id
1 'polypeptide(L)' 'MIVINPPWKLESQMKEILPLLKQAIAPSTGHFKVEWVVPE' A
#
# COMPACT_ATOMS: atom_id res chain seq x y z
N MET A 1 -3.84 1.37 7.17
CA MET A 1 -4.53 0.10 7.52
C MET A 1 -3.47 -0.85 8.04
N ILE A 2 -3.73 -1.53 9.15
CA ILE A 2 -2.85 -2.60 9.65
C ILE A 2 -3.57 -3.92 9.38
N VAL A 3 -2.90 -4.86 8.73
CA VAL A 3 -3.43 -6.19 8.40
C VAL A 3 -2.58 -7.22 9.11
N ILE A 4 -3.22 -8.02 9.97
CA ILE A 4 -2.56 -9.12 10.68
C ILE A 4 -2.77 -10.39 9.84
N ASN A 5 -1.69 -11.14 9.61
CA ASN A 5 -1.66 -12.30 8.70
C ASN A 5 -2.18 -11.98 7.29
N PRO A 6 -1.57 -11.00 6.58
CA PRO A 6 -1.99 -10.65 5.23
C PRO A 6 -1.73 -11.82 4.26
N PRO A 7 -2.62 -12.04 3.27
CA PRO A 7 -2.35 -13.01 2.22
C PRO A 7 -1.13 -12.57 1.40
N TRP A 8 -0.31 -13.52 0.97
CA TRP A 8 0.97 -13.30 0.27
C TRP A 8 0.91 -12.39 -0.96
N LYS A 9 -0.25 -12.28 -1.63
CA LYS A 9 -0.44 -11.39 -2.79
C LYS A 9 -0.77 -9.95 -2.41
N LEU A 10 -1.24 -9.68 -1.20
CA LEU A 10 -1.80 -8.39 -0.83
C LEU A 10 -0.78 -7.26 -0.95
N GLU A 11 0.46 -7.50 -0.53
CA GLU A 11 1.52 -6.50 -0.62
C GLU A 11 1.79 -6.09 -2.08
N SER A 12 1.92 -7.06 -2.98
CA SER A 12 2.12 -6.81 -4.41
C SER A 12 0.94 -6.06 -5.03
N GLN A 13 -0.29 -6.46 -4.71
CA GLN A 13 -1.50 -5.78 -5.18
C GLN A 13 -1.58 -4.32 -4.68
N MET A 14 -1.18 -4.08 -3.43
CA MET A 14 -1.14 -2.73 -2.86
C MET A 14 -0.07 -1.87 -3.53
N LYS A 15 1.10 -2.43 -3.81
CA LYS A 15 2.18 -1.73 -4.53
C LYS A 15 1.78 -1.33 -5.96
N GLU A 16 0.90 -2.08 -6.60
CA GLU A 16 0.38 -1.76 -7.93
C GLU A 16 -0.72 -0.68 -7.90
N ILE A 17 -1.66 -0.76 -6.95
CA ILE A 17 -2.85 0.10 -6.95
C ILE A 17 -2.66 1.44 -6.24
N LEU A 18 -1.83 1.51 -5.20
CA LEU A 18 -1.64 2.73 -4.40
C LEU A 18 -1.05 3.91 -5.19
N PRO A 19 -0.12 3.73 -6.15
CA PRO A 19 0.32 4.81 -7.03
C PRO A 19 -0.83 5.42 -7.84
N LEU A 20 -1.70 4.57 -8.40
CA LEU A 20 -2.86 4.99 -9.18
C LEU A 20 -3.86 5.77 -8.32
N LEU A 21 -4.12 5.27 -7.11
CA LEU A 21 -4.98 5.96 -6.14
C LEU A 21 -4.38 7.31 -5.70
N LYS A 22 -3.07 7.37 -5.47
CA LYS A 22 -2.38 8.63 -5.14
C LYS A 22 -2.56 9.63 -6.27
N GLN A 23 -2.38 9.23 -7.52
CA GLN A 23 -2.57 10.10 -8.67
C GLN A 23 -4.02 10.62 -8.79
N ALA A 24 -5.01 9.77 -8.51
CA ALA A 24 -6.42 10.13 -8.62
C ALA A 24 -6.91 11.03 -7.47
N ILE A 25 -6.46 10.77 -6.24
CA ILE A 25 -6.99 11.43 -5.03
C ILE A 25 -6.15 12.65 -4.64
N ALA A 26 -4.82 12.53 -4.73
CA ALA A 26 -3.90 13.52 -4.17
C ALA A 26 -2.66 13.67 -5.07
N PRO A 27 -2.84 14.20 -6.30
CA PRO A 27 -1.81 14.19 -7.33
C PRO A 27 -0.58 15.01 -6.94
N SER A 28 -0.79 16.16 -6.28
CA SER A 28 0.27 17.13 -5.95
C SER A 28 0.85 16.92 -4.56
N THR A 29 0.02 16.60 -3.57
CA THR A 29 0.41 16.47 -2.16
C THR A 29 -0.15 15.16 -1.60
N GLY A 30 0.70 14.30 -1.06
CA GLY A 30 0.28 13.01 -0.49
C GLY A 30 1.26 11.89 -0.79
N HIS A 31 1.35 10.95 0.14
CA HIS A 31 2.21 9.77 0.04
C HIS A 31 1.43 8.52 0.45
N PHE A 32 1.86 7.37 -0.07
CA PHE A 32 1.42 6.07 0.39
C PHE A 32 2.64 5.28 0.86
N LYS A 33 2.44 4.33 1.76
CA LYS A 33 3.50 3.45 2.24
C LYS A 33 2.93 2.06 2.45
N VAL A 34 3.70 1.06 2.04
CA VAL A 34 3.45 -0.35 2.31
C VAL A 34 4.73 -0.89 2.92
N GLU A 35 4.65 -1.34 4.17
CA GLU A 35 5.78 -1.89 4.90
C GLU A 35 5.34 -3.00 5.85
N TRP A 36 6.23 -3.96 6.08
CA TRP A 36 6.08 -4.96 7.12
C TRP A 36 6.46 -4.33 8.46
N VAL A 37 5.49 -4.20 9.35
CA VAL A 37 5.73 -3.70 10.71
C VAL A 37 6.53 -4.71 11.53
N VAL A 38 6.25 -6.00 11.31
CA VAL A 38 6.99 -7.15 11.86
C VAL A 38 7.34 -8.05 10.67
N PRO A 39 8.63 -8.38 10.45
CA PRO A 39 9.05 -9.33 9.43
C PRO A 39 8.46 -10.73 9.68
N GLU A 40 8.43 -11.55 8.64
CA GLU A 40 8.00 -12.96 8.73
C GLU A 40 8.98 -13.82 9.53
#